data_AF-A0A931BTM9-F1
#
_entry.id   AF-A0A931BTM9-F1
#
_cell.length_a   1.000
_cell.length_b   1.000
_cell.length_c   1.000
_cell.angle_alpha   90.00
_cell.angle_beta   90.00
_cell.angle_gamma   90.00
#
_symmetry.space_group_name_H-M   'P 1'
#
loop_
_entity.id
_entity.type
_entity.pdbx_description
1 polymer ?
#
loop_
_entity_poly.entity_id
_entity_poly.type
_entity_poly.pdbx_seq_one_letter_code
_entity_poly.pdbx_strand_id
1 'polypeptide(L)'
;MNDYTYTKYGLSYHADWQSNPHFHYSGDSRRDRIVGDDTDNLIQGKNGNDHLIGGAGNDELNGGAGRDVLTGGAGADAFIFDSKLGRNNVDRITDFNSKEGDVIALSSHIFKGLPSESTGGFTQLKPSHPDVFRAALEKHFRVGDKALDADDHIIYNQASGALYYDSDGNGAGAAVKFAQLKPGTALHYWDLIVL
;
A
#
# COMPACT_ATOMS: atom_id res chain seq x y z
N MET A 1 -32.90 2.64 3.51
CA MET A 1 -31.53 3.15 3.34
C MET A 1 -30.66 2.23 4.14
N ASN A 2 -29.82 1.45 3.47
CA ASN A 2 -28.96 0.50 4.17
C ASN A 2 -27.63 1.21 4.45
N ASP A 3 -27.42 1.58 5.70
CA ASP A 3 -26.07 1.82 6.21
C ASP A 3 -25.30 0.52 6.05
N TYR A 4 -24.18 0.58 5.33
CA TYR A 4 -23.22 -0.52 5.34
C TYR A 4 -22.09 -0.12 6.26
N THR A 5 -21.79 -1.00 7.21
CA THR A 5 -20.53 -0.95 7.92
C THR A 5 -19.49 -1.68 7.09
N TYR A 6 -18.35 -1.04 6.83
CA TYR A 6 -17.19 -1.73 6.29
C TYR A 6 -15.99 -1.47 7.17
N THR A 7 -15.10 -2.45 7.27
CA THR A 7 -13.90 -2.33 8.09
C THR A 7 -12.74 -1.88 7.20
N LYS A 8 -12.17 -0.71 7.49
CA LYS A 8 -10.95 -0.19 6.85
C LYS A 8 -9.83 -0.22 7.88
N TYR A 9 -8.73 -0.92 7.59
CA TYR A 9 -7.54 -1.00 8.47
C TYR A 9 -7.86 -1.41 9.94
N GLY A 10 -8.87 -2.26 10.16
CA GLY A 10 -9.30 -2.69 11.50
C GLY A 10 -10.28 -1.77 12.22
N LEU A 11 -10.73 -0.69 11.59
CA LEU A 11 -11.72 0.26 12.11
C LEU A 11 -13.05 0.11 11.35
N SER A 12 -14.19 0.13 12.04
CA SER A 12 -15.53 0.06 11.42
C SER A 12 -16.00 1.45 10.96
N TYR A 13 -16.33 1.59 9.68
CA TYR A 13 -16.83 2.82 9.05
C TYR A 13 -18.29 2.64 8.67
N HIS A 14 -19.10 3.67 8.89
CA HIS A 14 -20.46 3.77 8.37
C HIS A 14 -20.42 4.58 7.07
N ALA A 15 -20.78 3.98 5.94
CA ALA A 15 -20.93 4.70 4.67
C ALA A 15 -22.41 5.00 4.42
N ASP A 16 -22.75 6.28 4.29
CA ASP A 16 -23.98 6.68 3.61
C ASP A 16 -23.73 6.70 2.08
N TRP A 17 -24.71 6.25 1.30
CA TRP A 17 -24.58 6.16 -0.17
C TRP A 17 -24.52 7.53 -0.88
N GLN A 18 -24.53 8.64 -0.14
CA GLN A 18 -24.63 9.99 -0.70
C GLN A 18 -23.35 10.81 -0.56
N SER A 19 -22.37 10.38 0.24
CA SER A 19 -21.16 11.15 0.51
C SER A 19 -19.86 10.55 -0.04
N ASN A 20 -19.82 9.29 -0.44
CA ASN A 20 -18.65 8.73 -1.15
C ASN A 20 -18.95 7.37 -1.84
N PRO A 21 -19.29 7.31 -3.13
CA PRO A 21 -19.60 6.05 -3.80
C PRO A 21 -18.31 5.33 -4.20
N HIS A 22 -17.50 4.90 -3.24
CA HIS A 22 -16.48 3.90 -3.54
C HIS A 22 -17.19 2.57 -3.80
N PHE A 23 -17.06 1.99 -4.99
CA PHE A 23 -17.49 0.61 -5.19
C PHE A 23 -16.56 -0.31 -4.41
N HIS A 24 -17.14 -1.14 -3.54
CA HIS A 24 -16.39 -2.11 -2.76
C HIS A 24 -16.37 -3.45 -3.47
N TYR A 25 -15.20 -3.80 -3.99
CA TYR A 25 -14.94 -5.12 -4.55
C TYR A 25 -14.16 -5.95 -3.53
N SER A 26 -14.64 -7.16 -3.25
CA SER A 26 -14.03 -8.05 -2.28
C SER A 26 -13.92 -9.48 -2.80
N GLY A 27 -12.71 -10.04 -2.68
CA GLY A 27 -12.40 -11.44 -2.91
C GLY A 27 -12.76 -12.35 -1.73
N ASP A 28 -12.32 -13.62 -1.84
CA ASP A 28 -12.50 -14.67 -0.86
C ASP A 28 -11.18 -15.18 -0.24
N SER A 29 -10.95 -16.48 -0.13
CA SER A 29 -9.70 -17.06 0.40
C SER A 29 -8.89 -17.80 -0.68
N ARG A 30 -9.37 -17.74 -1.92
CA ARG A 30 -8.77 -18.36 -3.10
C ARG A 30 -8.11 -17.27 -3.93
N ARG A 31 -7.47 -17.68 -5.02
CA ARG A 31 -7.05 -16.74 -6.05
C ARG A 31 -8.27 -16.13 -6.73
N ASP A 32 -8.35 -14.81 -6.66
CA ASP A 32 -9.34 -13.99 -7.32
C ASP A 32 -8.75 -13.18 -8.47
N ARG A 33 -9.63 -12.80 -9.40
CA ARG A 33 -9.37 -11.77 -10.40
C ARG A 33 -10.46 -10.72 -10.27
N ILE A 34 -10.11 -9.56 -9.77
CA ILE A 34 -11.04 -8.46 -9.50
C ILE A 34 -10.65 -7.29 -10.39
N VAL A 35 -11.65 -6.70 -11.03
CA VAL A 35 -11.50 -5.54 -11.91
C VAL A 35 -12.54 -4.53 -11.45
N GLY A 36 -12.07 -3.33 -11.10
CA GLY A 36 -12.89 -2.19 -10.81
C GLY A 36 -13.48 -1.56 -12.07
N ASP A 37 -14.01 -0.35 -11.93
CA ASP A 37 -14.58 0.45 -13.00
C ASP A 37 -13.81 1.76 -13.21
N ASP A 38 -14.42 2.73 -13.88
CA ASP A 38 -13.78 4.02 -14.19
C ASP A 38 -14.00 5.06 -13.06
N THR A 39 -14.34 4.61 -11.85
CA THR A 39 -14.56 5.46 -10.66
C THR A 39 -13.66 5.03 -9.51
N ASP A 40 -13.49 5.89 -8.50
CA ASP A 40 -12.71 5.56 -7.30
C ASP A 40 -13.22 4.25 -6.64
N ASN A 41 -12.40 3.21 -6.61
CA ASN A 41 -12.77 1.89 -6.09
C ASN A 41 -12.03 1.54 -4.79
N LEU A 42 -12.65 0.68 -3.99
CA LEU A 42 -11.99 -0.02 -2.89
C LEU A 42 -11.96 -1.51 -3.22
N ILE A 43 -10.76 -2.06 -3.41
CA ILE A 43 -10.57 -3.44 -3.85
C ILE A 43 -9.77 -4.21 -2.79
N GLN A 44 -10.36 -5.28 -2.25
CA GLN A 44 -9.72 -6.20 -1.31
C GLN A 44 -9.65 -7.62 -1.88
N GLY A 45 -8.44 -8.16 -2.04
CA GLY A 45 -8.20 -9.57 -2.42
C GLY A 45 -8.45 -10.55 -1.26
N LYS A 46 -7.96 -10.19 -0.06
CA LYS A 46 -7.98 -10.97 1.20
C LYS A 46 -6.91 -12.06 1.24
N ASN A 47 -7.23 -13.34 1.11
CA ASN A 47 -6.20 -14.39 1.07
C ASN A 47 -6.22 -14.98 -0.32
N GLY A 48 -5.08 -15.27 -0.91
CA GLY A 48 -5.04 -15.76 -2.28
C GLY A 48 -3.78 -15.31 -2.98
N ASN A 49 -3.64 -15.61 -4.26
CA ASN A 49 -2.63 -14.96 -5.08
C ASN A 49 -3.39 -14.18 -6.14
N ASP A 50 -3.87 -13.01 -5.76
CA ASP A 50 -4.94 -12.29 -6.42
C ASP A 50 -4.44 -11.38 -7.54
N HIS A 51 -5.30 -11.11 -8.51
CA HIS A 51 -5.05 -10.17 -9.58
C HIS A 51 -6.07 -9.04 -9.45
N LEU A 52 -5.63 -7.89 -8.94
CA LEU A 52 -6.46 -6.71 -8.70
C LEU A 52 -6.13 -5.64 -9.73
N ILE A 53 -7.16 -5.11 -10.37
CA ILE A 53 -7.09 -4.01 -11.34
C ILE A 53 -8.08 -2.95 -10.88
N GLY A 54 -7.60 -1.74 -10.58
CA GLY A 54 -8.42 -0.57 -10.21
C GLY A 54 -9.25 -0.11 -11.40
N GLY A 55 -8.61 0.56 -12.36
CA GLY A 55 -9.29 1.02 -13.56
C GLY A 55 -8.95 2.47 -13.82
N ALA A 56 -9.93 3.35 -13.82
CA ALA A 56 -9.69 4.78 -13.76
C ALA A 56 -10.28 5.34 -12.47
N GLY A 57 -9.79 6.49 -12.01
CA GLY A 57 -10.16 7.02 -10.70
C GLY A 57 -9.03 6.82 -9.70
N ASN A 58 -9.28 7.19 -8.44
CA ASN A 58 -8.30 7.03 -7.37
C ASN A 58 -8.67 5.79 -6.57
N ASP A 59 -7.95 4.69 -6.82
CA ASP A 59 -8.31 3.38 -6.30
C ASP A 59 -7.51 3.00 -5.06
N GLU A 60 -8.15 2.32 -4.10
CA GLU A 60 -7.50 1.72 -2.93
C GLU A 60 -7.41 0.19 -3.14
N LEU A 61 -6.22 -0.32 -3.41
CA LEU A 61 -5.96 -1.74 -3.68
C LEU A 61 -5.24 -2.40 -2.50
N ASN A 62 -5.88 -3.37 -1.88
CA ASN A 62 -5.30 -4.25 -0.87
C ASN A 62 -5.32 -5.70 -1.36
N GLY A 63 -4.16 -6.23 -1.72
CA GLY A 63 -4.01 -7.65 -2.10
C GLY A 63 -4.34 -8.59 -0.93
N GLY A 64 -3.81 -8.26 0.23
CA GLY A 64 -3.96 -9.03 1.45
C GLY A 64 -2.82 -10.03 1.58
N ALA A 65 -3.14 -11.28 1.92
CA ALA A 65 -2.16 -12.34 2.13
C ALA A 65 -1.98 -13.21 0.87
N GLY A 66 -0.74 -13.32 0.43
CA GLY A 66 -0.25 -14.18 -0.64
C GLY A 66 0.57 -13.36 -1.65
N ARG A 67 0.71 -13.83 -2.87
CA ARG A 67 1.47 -13.12 -3.91
C ARG A 67 0.52 -12.50 -4.90
N ASP A 68 0.25 -11.23 -4.67
CA ASP A 68 -0.76 -10.52 -5.44
C ASP A 68 -0.15 -9.73 -6.60
N VAL A 69 -0.95 -9.48 -7.62
CA VAL A 69 -0.63 -8.63 -8.76
C VAL A 69 -1.59 -7.46 -8.74
N LEU A 70 -1.05 -6.27 -8.49
CA LEU A 70 -1.81 -5.04 -8.29
C LEU A 70 -1.55 -4.10 -9.49
N THR A 71 -2.62 -3.59 -10.08
CA THR A 71 -2.61 -2.62 -11.17
C THR A 71 -3.56 -1.50 -10.78
N GLY A 72 -3.05 -0.31 -10.51
CA GLY A 72 -3.89 0.83 -10.13
C GLY A 72 -4.72 1.30 -11.32
N GLY A 73 -4.04 1.57 -12.43
CA GLY A 73 -4.64 2.11 -13.64
C GLY A 73 -4.38 3.60 -13.76
N ALA A 74 -5.41 4.37 -14.10
CA ALA A 74 -5.28 5.81 -14.33
C ALA A 74 -5.87 6.61 -13.17
N GLY A 75 -5.05 7.39 -12.49
CA GLY A 75 -5.45 8.23 -11.37
C GLY A 75 -4.43 8.10 -10.25
N ALA A 76 -4.76 8.64 -9.08
CA ALA A 76 -3.85 8.62 -7.96
C ALA A 76 -4.20 7.44 -7.04
N ASP A 77 -3.48 6.33 -7.17
CA ASP A 77 -3.86 5.05 -6.55
C ASP A 77 -3.11 4.77 -5.25
N ALA A 78 -3.72 4.01 -4.35
CA ALA A 78 -3.12 3.58 -3.08
C ALA A 78 -2.96 2.05 -3.02
N PHE A 79 -1.72 1.59 -3.01
CA PHE A 79 -1.37 0.17 -2.83
C PHE A 79 -1.10 -0.13 -1.36
N ILE A 80 -2.03 -0.86 -0.72
CA ILE A 80 -2.08 -1.04 0.73
C ILE A 80 -1.42 -2.36 1.14
N PHE A 81 -0.51 -2.27 2.11
CA PHE A 81 0.15 -3.39 2.77
C PHE A 81 -0.22 -3.42 4.26
N ASP A 82 -1.15 -4.28 4.63
CA ASP A 82 -1.59 -4.51 6.02
C ASP A 82 -1.55 -5.98 6.46
N SER A 83 -1.02 -6.85 5.60
CA SER A 83 -0.88 -8.28 5.86
C SER A 83 0.51 -8.67 6.35
N LYS A 84 0.63 -9.88 6.88
CA LYS A 84 1.88 -10.39 7.44
C LYS A 84 2.95 -10.58 6.36
N LEU A 85 4.09 -9.92 6.53
CA LEU A 85 5.25 -10.07 5.64
C LEU A 85 5.81 -11.51 5.63
N GLY A 86 6.35 -11.92 4.49
CA GLY A 86 7.07 -13.18 4.37
C GLY A 86 7.43 -13.54 2.93
N ARG A 87 8.24 -14.58 2.75
CA ARG A 87 8.70 -15.04 1.42
C ARG A 87 7.57 -15.43 0.45
N ASN A 88 6.40 -15.77 0.99
CA ASN A 88 5.20 -16.11 0.24
C ASN A 88 4.18 -14.97 0.16
N ASN A 89 4.53 -13.80 0.72
CA ASN A 89 3.71 -12.60 0.76
C ASN A 89 4.47 -11.44 0.11
N VAL A 90 4.63 -11.53 -1.21
CA VAL A 90 5.43 -10.58 -2.00
C VAL A 90 4.62 -10.18 -3.20
N ASP A 91 4.13 -8.95 -3.18
CA ASP A 91 3.21 -8.46 -4.20
C ASP A 91 3.97 -7.81 -5.34
N ARG A 92 3.32 -7.77 -6.49
CA ARG A 92 3.82 -7.08 -7.67
C ARG A 92 2.87 -5.95 -8.03
N ILE A 93 3.35 -4.71 -7.87
CA ILE A 93 2.66 -3.53 -8.40
C ILE A 93 3.17 -3.29 -9.82
N THR A 94 2.25 -3.25 -10.78
CA THR A 94 2.61 -3.35 -12.20
C THR A 94 2.82 -2.02 -12.90
N ASP A 95 2.23 -0.95 -12.37
CA ASP A 95 2.08 0.34 -13.05
C ASP A 95 2.37 1.57 -12.17
N PHE A 96 2.87 1.38 -10.95
CA PHE A 96 3.18 2.48 -10.01
C PHE A 96 3.79 3.71 -10.69
N ASN A 97 3.15 4.86 -10.51
CA ASN A 97 3.50 6.13 -11.11
C ASN A 97 3.36 7.31 -10.13
N SER A 98 4.47 7.70 -9.52
CA SER A 98 4.56 8.88 -8.63
C SER A 98 4.02 10.18 -9.27
N LYS A 99 4.04 10.31 -10.61
CA LYS A 99 3.52 11.52 -11.29
C LYS A 99 2.00 11.58 -11.35
N GLU A 100 1.33 10.43 -11.30
CA GLU A 100 -0.13 10.35 -11.26
C GLU A 100 -0.65 10.54 -9.82
N GLY A 101 0.24 10.40 -8.82
CA GLY A 101 -0.07 10.59 -7.41
C GLY A 101 -0.16 9.28 -6.64
N ASP A 102 0.32 8.19 -7.23
CA ASP A 102 0.31 6.87 -6.59
C ASP A 102 1.09 6.87 -5.28
N VAL A 103 0.57 6.10 -4.32
CA VAL A 103 1.19 5.90 -3.03
C VAL A 103 1.23 4.42 -2.64
N ILE A 104 2.25 4.08 -1.85
CA ILE A 104 2.32 2.79 -1.16
C ILE A 104 2.00 3.04 0.32
N ALA A 105 0.93 2.41 0.79
CA ALA A 105 0.42 2.58 2.14
C ALA A 105 0.83 1.41 3.03
N LEU A 106 1.51 1.71 4.14
CA LEU A 106 2.16 0.74 5.00
C LEU A 106 1.48 0.74 6.38
N SER A 107 0.85 -0.36 6.78
CA SER A 107 0.21 -0.45 8.10
C SER A 107 1.25 -0.46 9.23
N SER A 108 1.14 0.48 10.18
CA SER A 108 2.00 0.55 11.38
C SER A 108 1.94 -0.72 12.25
N HIS A 109 0.88 -1.53 12.12
CA HIS A 109 0.77 -2.82 12.78
C HIS A 109 1.80 -3.84 12.26
N ILE A 110 2.16 -3.72 10.99
CA ILE A 110 3.12 -4.57 10.29
C ILE A 110 4.51 -3.91 10.28
N PHE A 111 4.58 -2.63 9.92
CA PHE A 111 5.81 -1.86 9.72
C PHE A 111 6.18 -1.04 10.97
N LYS A 112 6.34 -1.71 12.11
CA LYS A 112 6.50 -1.10 13.46
C LYS A 112 7.69 -0.15 13.66
N GLY A 113 8.72 -0.22 12.81
CA GLY A 113 9.86 0.69 12.84
C GLY A 113 9.59 2.05 12.19
N LEU A 114 8.45 2.19 11.51
CA LEU A 114 8.06 3.44 10.88
C LEU A 114 7.29 4.34 11.85
N PRO A 115 7.43 5.67 11.74
CA PRO A 115 6.63 6.61 12.51
C PRO A 115 5.15 6.44 12.15
N SER A 116 4.30 6.17 13.15
CA SER A 116 2.84 6.11 13.00
C SER A 116 2.16 7.22 13.78
N GLU A 117 1.01 7.70 13.29
CA GLU A 117 0.10 8.49 14.12
C GLU A 117 -0.57 7.57 15.16
N SER A 118 -0.94 8.13 16.33
CA SER A 118 -1.77 7.42 17.31
C SER A 118 -3.23 7.85 17.31
N THR A 119 -3.71 8.74 16.44
CA THR A 119 -5.10 9.25 16.59
C THR A 119 -5.69 9.86 15.33
N GLY A 120 -6.58 9.14 14.65
CA GLY A 120 -7.53 9.72 13.70
C GLY A 120 -7.56 8.94 12.39
N GLY A 121 -8.50 7.99 12.29
CA GLY A 121 -8.68 7.17 11.09
C GLY A 121 -8.72 8.03 9.82
N PHE A 122 -7.88 7.66 8.85
CA PHE A 122 -7.85 8.28 7.53
C PHE A 122 -9.23 8.07 6.86
N THR A 123 -10.09 9.10 6.91
CA THR A 123 -11.44 9.07 6.34
C THR A 123 -11.47 9.15 4.83
N GLN A 124 -10.31 9.27 4.19
CA GLN A 124 -10.04 8.93 2.80
C GLN A 124 -8.52 9.00 2.63
N LEU A 125 -7.89 7.97 2.06
CA LEU A 125 -6.56 8.14 1.49
C LEU A 125 -6.70 8.96 0.21
N LYS A 126 -7.12 10.23 0.31
CA LYS A 126 -7.02 11.14 -0.81
C LYS A 126 -5.53 11.49 -0.92
N PRO A 127 -4.86 11.21 -2.04
CA PRO A 127 -3.44 11.54 -2.23
C PRO A 127 -3.13 13.03 -2.05
N SER A 128 -4.17 13.88 -2.01
CA SER A 128 -4.14 15.32 -1.75
C SER A 128 -4.05 15.75 -0.27
N HIS A 129 -3.89 14.85 0.72
CA HIS A 129 -3.67 15.29 2.12
C HIS A 129 -2.18 15.60 2.41
N PRO A 130 -1.85 16.77 3.01
CA PRO A 130 -0.57 17.44 2.78
C PRO A 130 0.49 17.18 3.88
N ASP A 131 1.69 16.90 3.39
CA ASP A 131 3.01 17.45 3.78
C ASP A 131 3.65 17.21 5.16
N VAL A 132 2.94 16.94 6.26
CA VAL A 132 3.62 16.94 7.59
C VAL A 132 4.34 15.61 7.92
N PHE A 133 3.88 14.47 7.40
CA PHE A 133 4.39 13.14 7.83
C PHE A 133 5.25 12.41 6.81
N ARG A 134 5.24 12.85 5.54
CA ARG A 134 6.17 12.37 4.51
C ARG A 134 7.62 12.70 4.89
N ALA A 135 7.88 13.86 5.49
CA ALA A 135 9.21 14.25 5.94
C ALA A 135 9.75 13.33 7.05
N ALA A 136 8.90 12.81 7.93
CA ALA A 136 9.33 11.88 8.98
C ALA A 136 9.82 10.54 8.38
N LEU A 137 9.33 10.16 7.20
CA LEU A 137 9.78 8.96 6.48
C LEU A 137 11.09 9.17 5.71
N GLU A 138 11.56 10.39 5.52
CA GLU A 138 12.76 10.68 4.72
C GLU A 138 13.97 9.91 5.21
N LYS A 139 14.21 9.90 6.54
CA LYS A 139 15.30 9.13 7.15
C LYS A 139 15.06 7.62 7.20
N HIS A 140 13.80 7.19 7.00
CA HIS A 140 13.42 5.79 7.05
C HIS A 140 13.39 5.10 5.68
N PHE A 141 13.46 5.89 4.60
CA PHE A 141 13.41 5.41 3.24
C PHE A 141 14.78 5.50 2.60
N ARG A 142 15.20 4.40 1.99
CA ARG A 142 16.51 4.28 1.38
C ARG A 142 16.47 3.66 0.00
N VAL A 143 17.07 4.33 -0.97
CA VAL A 143 17.38 3.72 -2.27
C VAL A 143 18.71 2.98 -2.19
N GLY A 144 18.70 1.67 -2.41
CA GLY A 144 19.89 0.80 -2.36
C GLY A 144 19.58 -0.67 -2.14
N ASP A 145 20.61 -1.45 -1.81
CA ASP A 145 20.51 -2.91 -1.62
C ASP A 145 20.33 -3.36 -0.17
N LYS A 146 20.58 -2.46 0.79
CA LYS A 146 20.54 -2.75 2.23
C LYS A 146 20.45 -1.46 3.07
N ALA A 147 19.99 -1.61 4.30
CA ALA A 147 20.11 -0.60 5.36
C ALA A 147 21.59 -0.27 5.64
N LEU A 148 21.85 0.99 6.02
CA LEU A 148 23.16 1.53 6.35
C LEU A 148 23.23 2.11 7.76
N ASP A 149 22.14 2.72 8.25
CA ASP A 149 22.07 3.23 9.62
C ASP A 149 21.03 2.45 10.45
N ALA A 150 20.39 3.05 11.45
CA ALA A 150 19.37 2.40 12.28
C ALA A 150 17.96 2.90 11.98
N ASP A 151 17.83 3.86 11.06
CA ASP A 151 16.56 4.44 10.64
C ASP A 151 16.11 3.85 9.29
N ASP A 152 17.01 3.29 8.47
CA ASP A 152 16.73 2.66 7.17
C ASP A 152 15.78 1.43 7.23
N HIS A 153 14.49 1.69 7.42
CA HIS A 153 13.46 0.66 7.58
C HIS A 153 12.82 0.23 6.25
N ILE A 154 12.75 1.11 5.24
CA ILE A 154 12.27 0.76 3.89
C ILE A 154 13.41 0.90 2.90
N ILE A 155 13.77 -0.22 2.27
CA ILE A 155 14.86 -0.28 1.30
C ILE A 155 14.27 -0.55 -0.07
N TYR A 156 14.54 0.34 -1.02
CA TYR A 156 14.15 0.22 -2.41
C TYR A 156 15.38 0.01 -3.30
N ASN A 157 15.51 -1.19 -3.86
CA ASN A 157 16.47 -1.45 -4.90
C ASN A 157 15.85 -1.03 -6.25
N GLN A 158 16.17 0.19 -6.70
CA GLN A 158 15.64 0.74 -7.94
C GLN A 158 16.03 -0.07 -9.19
N ALA A 159 17.21 -0.69 -9.20
CA ALA A 159 17.67 -1.47 -10.34
C ALA A 159 16.84 -2.74 -10.56
N SER A 160 16.41 -3.39 -9.47
CA SER A 160 15.56 -4.58 -9.54
C SER A 160 14.07 -4.27 -9.37
N GLY A 161 13.71 -3.11 -8.83
CA GLY A 161 12.35 -2.73 -8.42
C GLY A 161 11.91 -3.33 -7.08
N ALA A 162 12.79 -4.01 -6.34
CA ALA A 162 12.41 -4.72 -5.13
C ALA A 162 12.33 -3.79 -3.91
N LEU A 163 11.27 -3.95 -3.12
CA LEU A 163 11.03 -3.25 -1.86
C LEU A 163 11.15 -4.22 -0.68
N TYR A 164 11.92 -3.79 0.32
CA TYR A 164 12.20 -4.55 1.52
C TYR A 164 11.85 -3.72 2.75
N TYR A 165 11.37 -4.41 3.78
CA TYR A 165 11.24 -3.86 5.12
C TYR A 165 12.31 -4.45 6.03
N ASP A 166 13.10 -3.60 6.63
CA ASP A 166 14.07 -3.96 7.66
C ASP A 166 13.51 -3.60 9.03
N SER A 167 13.25 -4.58 9.89
CA SER A 167 12.50 -4.34 11.12
C SER A 167 13.31 -3.66 12.22
N ASP A 168 14.62 -3.84 12.24
CA ASP A 168 15.53 -3.22 13.20
C ASP A 168 16.24 -1.97 12.63
N GLY A 169 15.94 -1.66 11.37
CA GLY A 169 16.45 -0.52 10.62
C GLY A 169 17.94 -0.58 10.35
N ASN A 170 18.65 -1.65 10.74
CA ASN A 170 20.11 -1.72 10.70
C ASN A 170 20.65 -2.90 9.89
N GLY A 171 21.80 -2.65 9.24
CA GLY A 171 22.44 -3.54 8.26
C GLY A 171 22.96 -4.90 8.76
N ALA A 172 22.40 -5.43 9.84
CA ALA A 172 22.60 -6.80 10.33
C ALA A 172 21.31 -7.67 10.29
N GLY A 173 20.13 -7.07 10.10
CA GLY A 173 18.84 -7.76 9.94
C GLY A 173 18.62 -8.32 8.52
N ALA A 174 17.87 -9.44 8.41
CA ALA A 174 17.43 -9.96 7.11
C ALA A 174 16.16 -9.21 6.68
N ALA A 175 16.33 -8.06 6.02
CA ALA A 175 15.23 -7.29 5.46
C ALA A 175 14.28 -8.20 4.64
N VAL A 176 12.98 -8.08 4.87
CA VAL A 176 11.95 -8.92 4.26
C VAL A 176 11.42 -8.22 3.03
N LYS A 177 11.61 -8.84 1.86
CA LYS A 177 10.96 -8.38 0.63
C LYS A 177 9.44 -8.47 0.79
N PHE A 178 8.73 -7.40 0.47
CA PHE A 178 7.27 -7.36 0.54
C PHE A 178 6.62 -6.93 -0.78
N ALA A 179 7.33 -6.19 -1.61
CA ALA A 179 6.81 -5.75 -2.90
C ALA A 179 7.86 -5.74 -4.02
N GLN A 180 7.35 -5.73 -5.24
CA GLN A 180 8.10 -5.66 -6.48
C GLN A 180 7.42 -4.65 -7.41
N LEU A 181 8.13 -3.56 -7.70
CA LEU A 181 7.79 -2.60 -8.75
C LEU A 181 8.44 -3.01 -10.08
N LYS A 182 8.11 -2.29 -11.15
CA LYS A 182 8.89 -2.39 -12.39
C LYS A 182 10.34 -1.92 -12.14
N PRO A 183 11.37 -2.62 -12.65
CA PRO A 183 12.74 -2.16 -12.59
C PRO A 183 12.90 -0.73 -13.14
N GLY A 184 13.59 0.12 -12.40
CA GLY A 184 13.81 1.53 -12.76
C GLY A 184 12.69 2.49 -12.37
N THR A 185 11.57 2.03 -11.78
CA THR A 185 10.51 2.91 -11.28
C THR A 185 11.10 3.94 -10.33
N ALA A 186 10.75 5.22 -10.53
CA ALA A 186 11.09 6.27 -9.58
C ALA A 186 10.13 6.16 -8.40
N LEU A 187 10.69 5.90 -7.22
CA LEU A 187 9.97 5.85 -5.95
C LEU A 187 10.74 6.68 -4.94
N HIS A 188 10.02 7.53 -4.23
CA HIS A 188 10.57 8.45 -3.24
C HIS A 188 9.89 8.27 -1.90
N TYR A 189 10.48 8.82 -0.84
CA TYR A 189 9.91 8.72 0.50
C TYR A 189 8.54 9.40 0.61
N TRP A 190 8.26 10.41 -0.23
CA TRP A 190 6.95 11.06 -0.29
C TRP A 190 5.89 10.22 -1.00
N ASP A 191 6.27 9.15 -1.71
CA ASP A 191 5.31 8.22 -2.28
C ASP A 191 4.85 7.17 -1.25
N LEU A 192 5.41 7.19 -0.04
CA LEU A 192 5.06 6.29 1.05
C LEU A 192 4.17 6.98 2.07
N ILE A 193 3.21 6.24 2.61
CA ILE A 193 2.39 6.65 3.75
C ILE A 193 2.31 5.54 4.79
N VAL A 194 2.13 5.89 6.06
CA VAL A 194 1.96 4.94 7.17
C VAL A 194 0.54 5.07 7.72
N LEU A 195 -0.12 3.92 7.92
CA LEU A 195 -1.52 3.81 8.38
C LEU A 195 -1.62 3.37 9.84
#